data_AF-A0A9D3MW71-F1
#
_entry.id   AF-A0A9D3MW71-F1
#
_cell.length_a   1.000
_cell.length_b   1.000
_cell.length_c   1.000
_cell.angle_alpha   90.00
_cell.angle_beta   90.00
_cell.angle_gamma   90.00
#
_symmetry.space_group_name_H-M   'P 1'
#
loop_
_entity.id
_entity.type
_entity.pdbx_description
1 polymer ?
#
loop_
_entity_poly.entity_id
_entity_poly.type
_entity_poly.pdbx_seq_one_letter_code
_entity_poly.pdbx_strand_id
1 'polypeptide(L)'
;MAQADTHTGVDECKSEGCICCKHIKKGTDKFQSTATRKQYNIKEYLTCKTPSVIYIIQCKKCPVQYVGKTSTTLQRRFSDYRRFIKHN
;
A
#
# COMPACT_ATOMS: atom_id res chain seq x y z
N MET A 1 -22.20 8.42 -24.72
CA MET A 1 -22.05 7.79 -23.39
C MET A 1 -20.68 7.12 -23.38
N ALA A 2 -19.62 7.87 -23.06
CA ALA A 2 -18.26 7.35 -23.13
C ALA A 2 -17.80 6.98 -21.72
N GLN A 3 -17.40 5.72 -21.56
CA GLN A 3 -16.96 5.10 -20.32
C GLN A 3 -15.72 5.84 -19.80
N ALA A 4 -15.81 6.37 -18.57
CA ALA A 4 -14.63 6.80 -17.83
C ALA A 4 -13.99 5.54 -17.26
N ASP A 5 -12.93 5.06 -17.89
CA ASP A 5 -12.06 4.02 -17.33
C ASP A 5 -11.36 4.57 -16.09
N THR A 6 -12.07 4.57 -14.96
CA THR A 6 -11.54 4.94 -13.65
C THR A 6 -10.67 3.80 -13.14
N HIS A 7 -9.43 3.75 -13.61
CA HIS A 7 -8.39 2.88 -13.07
C HIS A 7 -8.19 3.27 -11.61
N THR A 8 -8.72 2.48 -10.67
CA THR A 8 -8.75 2.75 -9.23
C THR A 8 -8.18 1.56 -8.48
N GLY A 9 -7.66 1.82 -7.28
CA GLY A 9 -7.05 0.78 -6.44
C GLY A 9 -5.53 0.82 -6.46
N VAL A 10 -4.94 -0.22 -5.90
CA VAL A 10 -3.49 -0.31 -5.67
C VAL A 10 -2.85 -1.30 -6.62
N ASP A 11 -1.84 -0.86 -7.37
CA ASP A 11 -1.03 -1.72 -8.24
C ASP A 11 0.47 -1.59 -7.98
N GLU A 12 1.22 -2.50 -8.60
CA GLU A 12 2.66 -2.45 -8.58
C GLU A 12 3.22 -1.34 -9.46
N CYS A 13 4.34 -0.81 -9.00
CA CYS A 13 5.27 -0.13 -9.86
C CYS A 13 5.76 -1.08 -10.97
N LYS A 14 5.68 -0.68 -12.23
CA LYS A 14 6.31 -1.41 -13.37
C LYS A 14 7.85 -1.39 -13.34
N SER A 15 8.45 -1.23 -12.17
CA SER A 15 9.91 -1.17 -12.00
C SER A 15 10.45 -2.53 -11.61
N GLU A 16 11.39 -3.04 -12.39
CA GLU A 16 12.06 -4.31 -12.12
C GLU A 16 12.75 -4.29 -10.75
N GLY A 17 12.56 -5.38 -9.99
CA GLY A 17 13.23 -5.57 -8.70
C GLY A 17 12.64 -4.80 -7.52
N CYS A 18 11.50 -4.10 -7.65
CA CYS A 18 10.95 -3.37 -6.51
C CYS A 18 10.46 -4.31 -5.39
N ILE A 19 11.13 -4.23 -4.25
CA ILE A 19 10.84 -5.05 -3.08
C ILE A 19 9.49 -4.66 -2.46
N CYS A 20 9.15 -3.37 -2.44
CA CYS A 20 7.87 -2.89 -1.91
C CYS A 20 6.70 -3.48 -2.71
N CYS A 21 6.83 -3.55 -4.04
CA CYS A 21 5.82 -4.13 -4.93
C CYS A 21 5.57 -5.63 -4.68
N LYS A 22 6.52 -6.37 -4.07
CA LYS A 22 6.30 -7.76 -3.60
C LYS A 22 5.37 -7.89 -2.39
N HIS A 23 5.22 -6.81 -1.62
CA HIS A 23 4.38 -6.78 -0.41
C HIS A 23 3.03 -6.08 -0.63
N ILE A 24 2.83 -5.50 -1.81
CA ILE A 24 1.57 -4.86 -2.20
C ILE A 24 0.58 -5.92 -2.69
N LYS A 25 -0.67 -5.81 -2.26
CA LYS A 25 -1.78 -6.59 -2.82
C LYS A 25 -2.32 -5.86 -4.05
N LYS A 26 -1.91 -6.32 -5.24
CA LYS A 26 -2.32 -5.74 -6.53
C LYS A 26 -3.83 -5.86 -6.75
N GLY A 27 -4.42 -4.95 -7.51
CA GLY A 27 -5.87 -4.94 -7.80
C GLY A 27 -6.76 -4.77 -6.57
N THR A 28 -6.22 -4.26 -5.46
CA THR A 28 -7.04 -3.98 -4.26
C THR A 28 -7.73 -2.64 -4.43
N ASP A 29 -9.06 -2.67 -4.56
CA ASP A 29 -9.94 -1.51 -4.67
C ASP A 29 -10.59 -1.14 -3.32
N LYS A 30 -10.56 -2.05 -2.34
CA LYS A 30 -11.15 -1.86 -1.01
C LYS A 30 -10.36 -2.59 0.07
N PHE A 31 -10.35 -2.02 1.26
CA PHE A 31 -9.78 -2.68 2.44
C PHE A 31 -10.75 -2.61 3.61
N GLN A 32 -10.63 -3.58 4.52
CA GLN A 32 -11.40 -3.62 5.76
C GLN A 32 -10.48 -3.35 6.94
N SER A 33 -10.89 -2.46 7.85
CA SER A 33 -10.20 -2.24 9.12
C SER A 33 -10.51 -3.37 10.09
N THR A 34 -9.50 -4.02 10.64
CA THR A 34 -9.71 -5.05 11.67
C THR A 34 -10.13 -4.48 13.01
N ALA A 35 -9.80 -3.21 13.30
CA ALA A 35 -10.16 -2.53 14.54
C ALA A 35 -11.64 -2.11 14.57
N THR A 36 -12.14 -1.52 13.47
CA THR A 36 -13.52 -0.97 13.43
C THR A 36 -14.49 -1.85 12.64
N ARG A 37 -13.99 -2.88 11.95
CA ARG A 37 -14.72 -3.72 10.98
C ARG A 37 -15.34 -2.96 9.80
N LYS A 38 -15.03 -1.66 9.65
CA LYS A 38 -15.49 -0.83 8.53
C LYS A 38 -14.69 -1.10 7.26
N GLN A 39 -15.37 -1.04 6.13
CA GLN A 39 -14.77 -1.16 4.80
C GLN A 39 -14.59 0.22 4.17
N TYR A 40 -13.45 0.40 3.50
CA TYR A 40 -13.07 1.65 2.85
C TYR A 40 -12.71 1.35 1.40
N ASN A 41 -13.25 2.16 0.48
CA ASN A 41 -12.97 2.05 -0.94
C ASN A 41 -11.84 3.01 -1.32
N ILE A 42 -10.91 2.50 -2.13
CA ILE A 42 -9.77 3.23 -2.67
C ILE A 42 -10.23 3.86 -3.98
N LYS A 43 -10.48 5.16 -3.93
CA LYS A 43 -11.05 5.93 -5.05
C LYS A 43 -10.01 6.37 -6.08
N GLU A 44 -8.74 6.26 -5.74
CA GLU A 44 -7.62 6.75 -6.53
C GLU A 44 -6.77 5.59 -7.00
N TYR A 45 -5.99 5.81 -8.06
CA TYR A 45 -4.94 4.89 -8.44
C TYR A 45 -3.68 5.13 -7.62
N LEU A 46 -3.24 4.12 -6.88
CA LEU A 46 -2.06 4.20 -6.02
C LEU A 46 -1.03 3.15 -6.41
N THR A 47 0.24 3.53 -6.34
CA THR A 47 1.36 2.60 -6.51
C THR A 47 2.38 2.80 -5.40
N CYS A 48 3.40 1.94 -5.31
CA CYS A 48 4.48 2.14 -4.33
C CYS A 48 5.25 3.46 -4.50
N LYS A 49 5.11 4.12 -5.65
CA LYS A 49 5.76 5.40 -5.98
C LYS A 49 4.89 6.60 -5.65
N THR A 50 3.63 6.42 -5.29
CA THR A 50 2.77 7.53 -4.89
C THR A 50 3.29 8.13 -3.57
N PRO A 51 3.59 9.45 -3.52
CA PRO A 51 3.99 10.12 -2.28
C PRO A 51 2.76 10.43 -1.41
N SER A 52 2.99 10.85 -0.17
CA SER A 52 1.92 11.35 0.72
C SER A 52 0.77 10.37 0.95
N VAL A 53 1.07 9.06 1.08
CA VAL A 53 0.05 8.02 1.25
C VAL A 53 -0.09 7.57 2.71
N ILE A 54 -1.32 7.19 3.05
CA ILE A 54 -1.62 6.36 4.24
C ILE A 54 -1.61 4.91 3.78
N TYR A 55 -0.89 4.04 4.50
CA TYR A 55 -0.76 2.64 4.17
C TYR A 55 -1.09 1.75 5.35
N ILE A 56 -1.51 0.51 5.06
CA ILE A 56 -1.83 -0.50 6.05
C ILE A 56 -0.93 -1.72 5.83
N ILE A 57 -0.25 -2.15 6.89
CA ILE A 57 0.45 -3.42 6.92
C ILE A 57 -0.37 -4.38 7.76
N GLN A 58 -0.86 -5.45 7.14
CA GLN A 58 -1.63 -6.48 7.82
C GLN A 58 -0.77 -7.71 8.06
N CYS A 59 -0.76 -8.20 9.30
CA CYS A 59 -0.14 -9.48 9.61
C CYS A 59 -0.88 -10.61 8.88
N LYS A 60 -0.14 -11.52 8.25
CA LYS A 60 -0.74 -12.68 7.55
C LYS A 60 -1.24 -13.77 8.51
N LYS A 61 -0.74 -13.77 9.75
CA LYS A 61 -1.06 -14.80 10.77
C LYS A 61 -2.07 -14.32 11.81
N CYS A 62 -2.09 -13.02 12.10
CA CYS A 62 -2.91 -12.43 13.15
C CYS A 62 -3.80 -11.33 12.57
N PRO A 63 -4.97 -11.02 13.16
CA PRO A 63 -5.87 -9.96 12.70
C PRO A 63 -5.37 -8.53 13.01
N VAL A 64 -4.06 -8.36 13.21
CA VAL A 64 -3.44 -7.07 13.55
C VAL A 64 -3.14 -6.28 12.28
N GLN A 65 -3.52 -5.02 12.27
CA GLN A 65 -3.22 -4.06 11.22
C GLN A 65 -2.46 -2.87 11.79
N TYR A 66 -1.35 -2.52 11.15
CA TYR A 66 -0.60 -1.30 11.42
C TYR A 66 -0.96 -0.24 10.38
N VAL A 67 -1.42 0.92 10.83
CA VAL A 67 -1.71 2.07 9.97
C VAL A 67 -0.55 3.06 10.09
N GLY A 68 0.07 3.37 8.95
CA GLY A 68 1.15 4.33 8.87
C GLY A 68 0.85 5.42 7.84
N LYS A 69 1.51 6.56 7.99
CA LYS A 69 1.55 7.61 6.96
C LYS A 69 2.98 7.86 6.52
N THR A 70 3.15 8.34 5.30
CA THR A 70 4.46 8.76 4.77
C THR A 70 4.27 10.03 3.95
N SER A 71 5.17 11.00 4.11
CA SER A 71 5.24 12.16 3.20
C SER A 71 6.03 11.83 1.92
N THR A 72 6.96 10.87 2.00
CA THR A 72 7.69 10.32 0.85
C THR A 72 6.91 9.17 0.21
N THR A 73 7.47 8.57 -0.85
CA THR A 73 6.90 7.36 -1.47
C THR A 73 6.94 6.16 -0.53
N LEU A 74 5.98 5.25 -0.69
CA LEU A 74 5.94 4.00 0.09
C LEU A 74 7.19 3.16 -0.15
N GLN A 75 7.70 3.12 -1.40
CA GLN A 75 8.94 2.44 -1.77
C GLN A 75 10.14 2.90 -0.93
N ARG A 76 10.32 4.23 -0.79
CA ARG A 76 11.44 4.79 -0.02
C ARG A 76 11.30 4.44 1.45
N ARG A 77 10.10 4.64 2.02
CA ARG A 77 9.81 4.30 3.42
C ARG A 77 10.11 2.84 3.74
N PHE A 78 9.70 1.92 2.87
CA PHE A 78 9.93 0.49 3.05
C PHE A 78 11.42 0.11 2.96
N SER A 79 12.15 0.79 2.07
CA SER A 79 13.60 0.57 1.89
C SER A 79 14.37 1.05 3.12
N ASP A 80 14.03 2.23 3.64
CA ASP A 80 14.67 2.81 4.83
C ASP A 80 14.39 1.96 6.07
N TYR A 81 13.14 1.53 6.28
CA TYR A 81 12.79 0.65 7.41
C TYR A 81 13.59 -0.65 7.40
N ARG A 82 13.77 -1.27 6.22
CA ARG A 82 14.55 -2.50 6.09
C ARG A 82 16.03 -2.29 6.41
N ARG A 83 16.61 -1.15 6.00
CA ARG A 83 17.99 -0.80 6.36
C ARG A 83 18.14 -0.67 7.87
N PHE A 84 17.19 0.00 8.53
CA PHE A 84 17.20 0.16 9.98
C PHE A 84 17.15 -1.18 10.72
N ILE A 85 16.27 -2.10 10.31
CA ILE A 85 16.19 -3.44 10.96
C ILE A 85 17.47 -4.25 10.75
N LYS A 86 18.12 -4.16 9.59
CA LYS A 86 19.34 -4.95 9.30
C LYS A 86 20.57 -4.54 10.11
N HIS A 87 20.55 -3.34 10.72
CA HIS A 87 21.66 -2.83 11.53
C HIS A 87 21.43 -2.98 13.04
N ASN A 88 20.33 -3.62 13.45
CA ASN A 88 20.09 -4.09 14.82
C ASN A 88 20.10 -5.62 14.85
#